data_AF-A0A3N5NHX3-F1
#
_entry.id   AF-A0A3N5NHX3-F1
#
_cell.length_a   1.000
_cell.length_b   1.000
_cell.length_c   1.000
_cell.angle_alpha   90.00
_cell.angle_beta   90.00
_cell.angle_gamma   90.00
#
_symmetry.space_group_name_H-M   'P 1'
#
loop_
_entity.id
_entity.type
_entity.pdbx_description
1 polymer ?
#
loop_
_entity_poly.entity_id
_entity_poly.type
_entity_poly.pdbx_seq_one_letter_code
_entity_poly.pdbx_strand_id
1 'polypeptide(L)' 'MGKGQELADLNRFNDALAAYNRALRVNPENVVTWNLSGDAFFHLDGYEEAVVAYDRVIRLEPDHVYAWQRKGDWIGTRRW' A
#
# COMPACT_ATOMS: atom_id res chain seq x y z
N MET A 1 -23.41 9.43 -6.35
CA MET A 1 -22.05 9.53 -5.80
C MET A 1 -21.23 8.40 -6.44
N GLY A 2 -20.59 8.49 -7.61
CA GLY A 2 -20.43 9.55 -8.59
C GLY A 2 -19.01 9.43 -9.13
N LYS A 3 -18.83 8.95 -10.38
CA LYS A 3 -17.54 8.73 -11.07
C LYS A 3 -16.46 9.81 -10.84
N GLY A 4 -16.85 11.05 -10.55
CA GLY A 4 -15.92 12.14 -10.20
C GLY A 4 -15.25 12.00 -8.83
N GLN A 5 -15.90 11.37 -7.84
CA GLN A 5 -15.31 11.10 -6.52
C GLN A 5 -14.24 10.01 -6.62
N GLU A 6 -14.52 8.91 -7.34
CA GLU A 6 -13.53 7.87 -7.64
C GLU A 6 -12.32 8.46 -8.37
N LEU A 7 -12.52 9.29 -9.40
CA LEU A 7 -11.42 9.94 -10.12
C LEU A 7 -10.59 10.87 -9.22
N ALA A 8 -11.24 11.59 -8.31
CA ALA A 8 -10.57 12.47 -7.36
C ALA A 8 -9.74 11.66 -6.35
N ASP A 9 -10.26 10.55 -5.86
CA ASP A 9 -9.56 9.66 -4.93
C ASP A 9 -8.37 8.98 -5.62
N LEU A 10 -8.53 8.48 -6.86
CA LEU A 10 -7.42 7.92 -7.66
C LEU A 10 -6.27 8.93 -7.83
N ASN A 11 -6.58 10.18 -8.17
CA ASN A 11 -5.55 11.23 -8.29
C ASN A 11 -4.84 11.48 -6.96
N ARG A 12 -5.59 11.52 -5.85
CA ARG A 12 -5.01 11.74 -4.52
C ARG A 12 -4.10 10.59 -4.09
N PHE A 13 -4.45 9.35 -4.41
CA PHE A 13 -3.59 8.20 -4.11
C PHE A 13 -2.32 8.20 -4.95
N ASN A 14 -2.39 8.58 -6.23
CA ASN A 14 -1.20 8.73 -7.08
C ASN A 14 -0.26 9.82 -6.55
N ASP A 15 -0.79 10.97 -6.16
CA ASP A 15 0.00 12.05 -5.54
C ASP A 15 0.61 11.62 -4.19
N ALA A 16 -0.15 10.87 -3.38
CA ALA A 16 0.33 10.32 -2.12
C ALA A 16 1.49 9.34 -2.35
N LEU A 17 1.39 8.42 -3.31
CA LEU A 17 2.47 7.51 -3.68
C LEU A 17 3.73 8.24 -4.13
N ALA A 18 3.58 9.34 -4.89
CA ALA A 18 4.72 10.16 -5.27
C ALA A 18 5.40 10.77 -4.03
N ALA A 19 4.63 11.27 -3.06
CA ALA A 19 5.15 11.81 -1.80
C ALA A 19 5.83 10.73 -0.94
N TYR A 20 5.22 9.56 -0.82
CA TYR A 20 5.77 8.42 -0.09
C TYR A 20 7.09 7.94 -0.71
N ASN A 21 7.18 7.89 -2.04
CA ASN A 21 8.44 7.58 -2.71
C ASN A 21 9.54 8.58 -2.32
N ARG A 22 9.24 9.89 -2.25
CA ARG A 22 10.22 10.89 -1.77
C ARG A 22 10.63 10.62 -0.32
N ALA A 23 9.67 10.31 0.55
CA ALA A 23 9.95 9.99 1.95
C ALA A 23 10.81 8.73 2.09
N LEU A 24 10.55 7.69 1.29
CA LEU A 24 11.34 6.45 1.26
C LEU A 24 12.75 6.65 0.69
N ARG A 25 12.98 7.66 -0.16
CA ARG A 25 14.35 8.02 -0.56
C ARG A 25 15.16 8.65 0.56
N VAL A 26 14.49 9.31 1.52
CA VAL A 26 15.14 9.90 2.70
C VAL A 26 15.31 8.85 3.80
N ASN A 27 14.27 8.05 4.06
CA ASN A 27 14.32 6.93 4.99
C ASN A 27 13.72 5.66 4.36
N PRO A 28 14.55 4.79 3.77
CA PRO A 28 14.09 3.55 3.11
C PRO A 28 13.50 2.51 4.06
N GLU A 29 13.68 2.68 5.37
CA GLU A 29 13.22 1.75 6.41
C GLU A 29 12.03 2.30 7.19
N ASN A 30 11.40 3.39 6.69
CA ASN A 30 10.21 3.92 7.32
C ASN A 30 9.01 2.98 7.09
N VAL A 31 8.74 2.16 8.11
CA VAL A 31 7.65 1.17 8.12
C VAL A 31 6.30 1.81 7.87
N VAL A 32 6.04 2.97 8.48
CA VAL A 32 4.78 3.70 8.32
C VAL A 32 4.59 4.10 6.86
N THR A 33 5.64 4.59 6.19
CA THR A 33 5.55 4.98 4.78
C THR A 33 5.33 3.77 3.86
N TRP A 34 5.95 2.62 4.15
CA TRP A 34 5.69 1.38 3.41
C TRP A 34 4.24 0.90 3.60
N ASN A 35 3.71 0.97 4.82
CA ASN A 35 2.32 0.60 5.10
C ASN A 35 1.33 1.50 4.34
N LEU A 36 1.51 2.82 4.42
CA LEU A 36 0.68 3.79 3.69
C LEU A 36 0.78 3.63 2.16
N SER A 37 1.96 3.27 1.65
CA SER A 37 2.12 2.95 0.23
C SER A 37 1.31 1.71 -0.16
N GLY A 38 1.34 0.67 0.67
CA GLY A 38 0.55 -0.55 0.48
C GLY A 38 -0.95 -0.27 0.42
N ASP A 39 -1.47 0.55 1.33
CA ASP A 39 -2.89 0.95 1.34
C ASP A 39 -3.26 1.77 0.10
N ALA A 40 -2.42 2.74 -0.29
CA ALA A 40 -2.66 3.54 -1.49
C ALA A 40 -2.68 2.67 -2.76
N PHE A 41 -1.76 1.72 -2.89
CA PHE A 41 -1.76 0.77 -4.00
C PHE A 41 -3.00 -0.13 -3.98
N PHE A 42 -3.43 -0.60 -2.80
CA PHE A 42 -4.66 -1.39 -2.67
C PHE A 42 -5.90 -0.63 -3.14
N HIS A 43 -5.99 0.67 -2.83
CA HIS A 43 -7.09 1.52 -3.29
C HIS A 43 -7.04 1.88 -4.78
N LEU A 44 -5.88 1.73 -5.41
CA LEU A 44 -5.67 1.92 -6.85
C LEU A 44 -5.79 0.61 -7.64
N ASP A 45 -6.24 -0.49 -7.02
CA ASP A 45 -6.24 -1.85 -7.58
C ASP A 45 -4.82 -2.36 -7.98
N GLY A 46 -3.76 -1.72 -7.50
CA GLY A 46 -2.35 -2.10 -7.67
C GLY A 46 -1.94 -3.17 -6.64
N TYR A 47 -2.63 -4.30 -6.63
CA TYR A 47 -2.50 -5.27 -5.54
C TYR A 47 -1.11 -5.93 -5.46
N GLU A 48 -0.40 -6.08 -6.59
CA GLU A 48 0.94 -6.67 -6.59
C GLU A 48 1.95 -5.74 -5.91
N GLU A 49 1.88 -4.45 -6.21
CA GLU A 49 2.67 -3.39 -5.56
C GLU A 49 2.31 -3.25 -4.09
N ALA A 50 1.02 -3.38 -3.75
CA ALA A 50 0.57 -3.37 -2.36
C ALA A 50 1.21 -4.50 -1.55
N VAL A 51 1.23 -5.73 -2.09
CA VAL A 51 1.88 -6.88 -1.45
C VAL A 51 3.37 -6.65 -1.27
N VAL A 52 4.07 -6.10 -2.26
CA VAL A 52 5.49 -5.79 -2.15
C VAL A 52 5.76 -4.79 -1.02
N ALA A 53 4.89 -3.78 -0.87
CA ALA A 53 4.98 -2.81 0.21
C ALA A 53 4.73 -3.45 1.58
N TYR A 54 3.69 -4.28 1.72
CA TYR A 54 3.43 -5.03 2.97
C TYR A 54 4.54 -6.02 3.29
N ASP A 55 5.16 -6.67 2.30
CA ASP A 55 6.33 -7.53 2.49
C ASP A 55 7.55 -6.76 2.97
N ARG A 56 7.67 -5.49 2.60
CA ARG A 56 8.71 -4.63 3.16
C ARG A 56 8.42 -4.27 4.61
N VAL A 57 7.17 -3.97 4.97
CA VAL A 57 6.73 -3.79 6.35
C VAL A 57 7.04 -5.02 7.19
N ILE A 58 6.62 -6.21 6.75
CA ILE A 58 6.85 -7.48 7.46
C ILE A 58 8.34 -7.77 7.65
N ARG A 59 9.19 -7.44 6.68
CA ARG A 59 10.65 -7.63 6.80
C ARG A 59 11.29 -6.71 7.83
N LEU A 60 10.76 -5.50 8.02
CA LEU A 60 11.26 -4.52 8.97
C LEU A 60 10.65 -4.72 10.36
N GLU A 61 9.36 -5.03 10.41
CA GLU A 61 8.57 -5.32 11.62
C GLU A 61 7.76 -6.61 11.40
N PRO A 62 8.34 -7.78 11.72
CA PRO A 62 7.67 -9.08 11.57
C PRO A 62 6.37 -9.20 12.37
N ASP A 63 6.27 -8.47 13.49
CA ASP A 63 5.11 -8.48 14.39
C ASP A 63 3.98 -7.53 13.94
N HIS A 64 4.14 -6.88 12.77
CA HIS A 64 3.15 -5.93 12.25
C HIS A 64 1.91 -6.65 11.68
N VAL A 65 0.98 -6.99 12.58
CA VAL A 65 -0.24 -7.78 12.30
C VAL A 65 -1.04 -7.26 11.11
N TYR A 66 -1.18 -5.94 10.97
CA TYR A 66 -1.97 -5.33 9.89
C TYR A 66 -1.39 -5.67 8.50
N ALA A 67 -0.07 -5.72 8.36
CA ALA A 67 0.56 -6.01 7.06
C ALA A 67 0.34 -7.47 6.66
N TRP A 68 0.37 -8.39 7.64
CA TRP A 68 0.01 -9.79 7.44
C TRP A 68 -1.46 -9.97 7.04
N GLN A 69 -2.37 -9.24 7.69
CA GLN A 69 -3.79 -9.26 7.36
C GLN A 69 -4.04 -8.80 5.92
N ARG A 70 -3.53 -7.62 5.54
CA ARG A 70 -3.73 -7.07 4.19
C ARG A 70 -3.12 -7.96 3.10
N LYS A 71 -1.95 -8.55 3.36
CA LYS A 71 -1.35 -9.55 2.48
C LYS A 71 -2.20 -10.82 2.39
N GLY A 72 -2.72 -11.30 3.51
CA GLY A 72 -3.59 -12.47 3.60
C GLY A 72 -4.92 -12.28 2.86
N ASP A 73 -5.53 -11.10 2.96
CA ASP A 73 -6.78 -10.75 2.27
C ASP A 73 -6.60 -10.84 0.75
N TRP A 74 -5.49 -10.31 0.22
CA TRP A 74 -5.21 -10.41 -1.21
C TRP A 74 -4.91 -11.85 -1.66
N ILE A 75 -3.99 -12.54 -0.99
CA ILE A 75 -3.60 -13.91 -1.37
C ILE A 75 -4.80 -14.88 -1.22
N GLY A 76 -5.62 -14.69 -0.19
CA GLY A 76 -6.82 -15.46 0.06
C GLY A 76 -7.92 -15.23 -0.99
N THR A 77 -7.97 -14.02 -1.56
CA THR A 77 -8.91 -13.66 -2.65
C THR A 77 -8.48 -14.26 -4.00
N ARG A 78 -7.20 -14.58 -4.20
CA ARG A 78 -6.67 -15.28 -5.39
C ARG A 78 -6.99 -16.79 -5.43
N ARG A 79 -8.00 -17.27 -4.68
CA ARG A 79 -8.44 -18.67 -4.71
C ARG A 79 -9.13 -19.02 -6.04
N TRP A 80 -8.32 -19.58 -6.95
CA TRP A 80 -8.62 -20.43 -8.12
C TRP A 80 -9.62 -19.94 -9.15
#